data_AF-A2FM60-F1
#
_entry.id   AF-A2FM60-F1
#
_cell.length_a   1.000
_cell.length_b   1.000
_cell.length_c   1.000
_cell.angle_alpha   90.00
_cell.angle_beta   90.00
_cell.angle_gamma   90.00
#
_symmetry.space_group_name_H-M   'P 1'
#
loop_
_entity.id
_entity.type
_entity.pdbx_description
1 polymer ?
#
loop_
_entity_poly.entity_id
_entity_poly.type
_entity_poly.pdbx_seq_one_letter_code
_entity_poly.pdbx_strand_id
1 'polypeptide(L)'
;MAAIVFDMQVRLFRELEYVGIAIDAGSTNYLECYIMNANTSLKPFLLLLTKPNFPGNHASYMKAIYQCFAECTRLHLTPVGFIGDNLRVQWSAFDKEREEMGFIAISCDCHSLNLAINDTKQNNETFGTFCEKNKLFWEYPIFASKK
;
A
#
# COMPACT_ATOMS: atom_id res chain seq x y z
N MET A 1 12.15 -2.76 23.07
CA MET A 1 11.88 -3.97 22.25
C MET A 1 11.54 -3.60 20.80
N ALA A 2 10.54 -2.75 20.54
CA ALA A 2 10.17 -2.34 19.17
C ALA A 2 11.32 -1.71 18.36
N ALA A 3 12.10 -0.79 18.95
CA ALA A 3 13.26 -0.17 18.27
C ALA A 3 14.34 -1.20 17.88
N ILE A 4 14.59 -2.20 18.74
CA ILE A 4 15.56 -3.26 18.47
C ILE A 4 15.10 -4.12 17.29
N VAL A 5 13.81 -4.49 17.25
CA VAL A 5 13.24 -5.26 16.14
C VAL A 5 13.31 -4.46 14.84
N PHE A 6 12.98 -3.16 14.88
CA PHE A 6 13.08 -2.28 13.71
C PHE A 6 14.52 -2.20 13.18
N ASP A 7 15.50 -1.94 14.05
CA ASP A 7 16.90 -1.86 13.65
C ASP A 7 17.42 -3.17 13.04
N MET A 8 17.00 -4.31 13.57
CA MET A 8 17.30 -5.62 13.01
C MET A 8 16.71 -5.79 11.61
N GLN A 9 15.45 -5.41 11.40
CA GLN A 9 14.81 -5.49 10.09
C GLN A 9 15.49 -4.56 9.08
N VAL A 10 15.79 -3.31 9.46
CA VAL A 10 16.54 -2.39 8.59
C VAL A 10 17.88 -2.99 8.16
N ARG A 11 18.62 -3.63 9.08
CA ARG A 11 19.90 -4.28 8.72
C ARG A 11 19.72 -5.38 7.68
N LEU A 12 18.72 -6.25 7.84
CA LEU A 12 18.43 -7.30 6.87
C LEU A 12 18.06 -6.74 5.50
N PHE A 13 17.24 -5.68 5.47
CA PHE A 13 16.82 -5.06 4.21
C PHE A 13 17.93 -4.25 3.52
N ARG A 14 18.95 -3.78 4.24
CA ARG A 14 20.14 -3.13 3.65
C ARG A 14 21.01 -4.08 2.84
N GLU A 15 20.91 -5.38 3.10
CA GLU A 15 21.62 -6.40 2.32
C GLU A 15 20.97 -6.62 0.95
N LEU A 16 19.79 -6.05 0.72
CA LEU A 16 19.08 -6.10 -0.56
C LEU A 16 19.46 -4.89 -1.42
N GLU A 17 19.54 -5.10 -2.73
CA GLU A 17 19.86 -4.04 -3.69
C GLU A 17 18.76 -2.96 -3.74
N TYR A 18 17.49 -3.40 -3.70
CA TYR A 18 16.32 -2.54 -3.89
C TYR A 18 15.19 -2.92 -2.94
N VAL A 19 14.34 -1.95 -2.60
CA VAL A 19 13.11 -2.18 -1.82
C VAL A 19 11.91 -1.48 -2.45
N GLY A 20 10.74 -2.10 -2.30
CA GLY A 20 9.44 -1.48 -2.58
C GLY A 20 8.81 -0.95 -1.29
N ILE A 21 7.89 0.00 -1.45
CA ILE A 21 7.15 0.60 -0.34
C ILE A 21 5.65 0.41 -0.58
N ALA A 22 4.96 -0.36 0.24
CA ALA A 22 3.50 -0.36 0.20
C ALA A 22 2.93 0.73 1.09
N ILE A 23 1.95 1.48 0.58
CA ILE A 23 1.21 2.49 1.32
C ILE A 23 -0.21 1.98 1.52
N ASP A 24 -0.60 1.78 2.77
CA ASP A 24 -1.99 1.51 3.16
C ASP A 24 -2.61 2.77 3.75
N ALA A 25 -3.73 3.20 3.17
CA ALA A 25 -4.48 4.37 3.57
C ALA A 25 -5.95 3.98 3.77
N GLY A 26 -6.30 3.61 5.01
CA GLY A 26 -7.65 3.16 5.34
C GLY A 26 -8.64 4.28 5.65
N SER A 27 -9.91 3.89 5.77
CA SER A 27 -11.05 4.77 6.09
C SER A 27 -10.97 5.45 7.46
N THR A 28 -10.10 4.97 8.35
CA THR A 28 -9.86 5.53 9.69
C THR A 28 -8.82 6.68 9.68
N ASN A 29 -8.61 7.34 8.54
CA ASN A 29 -7.66 8.44 8.37
C ASN A 29 -6.29 8.09 8.94
N TYR A 30 -5.67 7.02 8.44
CA TYR A 30 -4.28 6.70 8.76
C TYR A 30 -3.48 6.55 7.48
N LEU A 31 -2.17 6.59 7.63
CA LEU A 31 -1.24 6.16 6.59
C LEU A 31 -0.20 5.26 7.23
N GLU A 32 -0.09 4.04 6.75
CA GLU A 32 0.98 3.11 7.10
C GLU A 32 1.83 2.82 5.86
N CYS A 33 3.14 2.77 6.05
CA CYS A 33 4.08 2.54 4.96
C CYS A 33 4.94 1.33 5.32
N TYR A 34 4.97 0.32 4.45
CA TYR A 34 5.72 -0.91 4.68
C TYR A 34 6.85 -1.06 3.69
N ILE A 35 8.04 -1.38 4.18
CA ILE A 35 9.18 -1.76 3.35
C ILE A 35 9.09 -3.25 3.03
N MET A 36 9.29 -3.60 1.76
CA MET A 36 9.23 -4.98 1.29
C MET A 36 10.14 -5.24 0.09
N ASN A 37 10.40 -6.50 -0.20
CA ASN A 37 11.06 -6.94 -1.43
C ASN A 37 10.45 -8.29 -1.85
N ALA A 38 9.88 -8.33 -3.05
CA ALA A 38 9.18 -9.50 -3.59
C ALA A 38 10.08 -10.71 -3.89
N ASN A 39 11.40 -10.50 -4.02
CA ASN A 39 12.37 -11.54 -4.33
C ASN A 39 12.92 -12.23 -3.07
N THR A 40 12.35 -11.97 -1.90
CA THR A 40 12.85 -12.49 -0.62
C THR A 40 11.72 -13.04 0.23
N SER A 41 12.06 -13.87 1.20
CA SER A 41 11.13 -14.33 2.24
C SER A 41 11.10 -13.41 3.46
N LEU A 42 11.82 -12.28 3.42
CA LEU A 42 11.80 -11.32 4.52
C LEU A 42 10.41 -10.73 4.67
N LYS A 43 9.90 -10.77 5.90
CA LYS A 43 8.59 -10.19 6.20
C LYS A 43 8.66 -8.67 6.01
N PRO A 44 7.65 -8.06 5.36
CA PRO A 44 7.53 -6.61 5.32
C PRO A 44 7.56 -6.01 6.72
N PHE A 45 8.09 -4.80 6.85
CA PHE A 45 8.10 -4.09 8.12
C PHE A 45 7.59 -2.68 7.99
N LEU A 46 6.99 -2.19 9.06
CA LEU A 46 6.44 -0.84 9.14
C LEU A 46 7.58 0.18 9.20
N LEU A 47 7.64 1.05 8.21
CA LEU A 47 8.45 2.26 8.24
C LEU A 47 7.86 3.17 9.33
N LEU A 48 8.70 3.77 10.19
CA LEU A 48 8.29 4.61 11.31
C LEU A 48 7.74 5.99 10.86
N LEU A 49 6.81 5.99 9.91
CA LEU A 49 6.13 7.14 9.33
C LEU A 49 4.61 7.04 9.47
N THR A 50 4.09 6.19 10.36
CA THR A 50 2.64 6.08 10.59
C THR A 50 2.05 7.43 10.98
N LYS A 51 1.10 7.91 10.19
CA LYS A 51 0.41 9.18 10.45
C LYS A 51 -1.00 8.91 10.93
N PRO A 52 -1.29 9.04 12.23
CA PRO A 52 -2.67 9.11 12.68
C PRO A 52 -3.33 10.38 12.13
N ASN A 53 -4.62 10.32 11.83
CA ASN A 53 -5.39 11.40 11.22
C ASN A 53 -4.82 11.90 9.89
N PHE A 54 -4.36 10.98 9.03
CA PHE A 54 -3.89 11.28 7.70
C PHE A 54 -5.01 11.91 6.85
N PRO A 55 -4.83 13.15 6.33
CA PRO A 55 -5.93 13.88 5.66
C PRO A 55 -6.44 13.25 4.36
N GLY A 56 -5.69 12.36 3.72
CA GLY A 56 -6.10 11.69 2.48
C GLY A 56 -6.24 12.61 1.26
N ASN A 57 -5.72 13.84 1.33
CA ASN A 57 -5.73 14.78 0.20
C ASN A 57 -4.43 14.70 -0.61
N HIS A 58 -4.45 15.27 -1.82
CA HIS A 58 -3.34 15.22 -2.77
C HIS A 58 -2.00 15.64 -2.17
N ALA A 59 -1.97 16.82 -1.51
CA ALA A 59 -0.76 17.36 -0.92
C ALA A 59 -0.22 16.47 0.22
N SER A 60 -1.12 15.85 1.00
CA SER A 60 -0.73 14.93 2.07
C SER A 60 -0.08 13.65 1.54
N TYR A 61 -0.55 13.12 0.40
CA TYR A 61 0.07 11.98 -0.27
C TYR A 61 1.44 12.32 -0.87
N MET A 62 1.55 13.43 -1.60
CA MET A 62 2.84 13.93 -2.12
C MET A 62 3.89 14.04 -0.99
N LYS A 63 3.52 14.71 0.11
CA LYS A 63 4.39 14.82 1.28
C LYS A 63 4.77 13.47 1.87
N ALA A 64 3.85 12.51 1.91
CA ALA A 64 4.13 11.18 2.43
C ALA A 64 5.09 10.39 1.54
N ILE A 65 4.91 10.45 0.21
CA ILE A 65 5.78 9.83 -0.79
C ILE A 65 7.22 10.33 -0.61
N TYR A 66 7.39 11.66 -0.59
CA TYR A 66 8.69 12.29 -0.37
C TYR A 66 9.33 11.84 0.96
N GLN A 67 8.54 11.84 2.04
CA GLN A 67 9.05 11.42 3.36
C GLN A 67 9.46 9.95 3.40
N CYS A 68 8.74 9.06 2.70
CA CYS A 68 9.11 7.66 2.61
C CYS A 68 10.46 7.47 1.91
N PHE A 69 10.68 8.17 0.80
CA PHE A 69 11.95 8.16 0.08
C PHE A 69 13.10 8.72 0.92
N ALA A 70 12.88 9.88 1.56
CA ALA A 70 13.87 10.50 2.43
C ALA A 70 14.24 9.58 3.60
N GLU A 71 13.26 8.92 4.21
CA GLU A 71 13.48 8.00 5.32
C GLU A 71 14.20 6.72 4.88
N CYS A 72 13.85 6.15 3.73
CA CYS A 72 14.60 5.02 3.17
C CYS A 72 16.06 5.39 2.90
N THR A 73 16.29 6.57 2.32
CA THR A 73 17.64 7.09 2.07
C THR A 73 18.43 7.27 3.36
N ARG A 74 17.80 7.86 4.39
CA ARG A 74 18.39 8.01 5.74
C ARG A 74 18.74 6.65 6.36
N LEU A 75 17.94 5.63 6.08
CA LEU A 75 18.15 4.27 6.54
C LEU A 75 19.09 3.47 5.64
N HIS A 76 19.72 4.06 4.62
CA HIS A 76 20.57 3.39 3.63
C HIS A 76 19.86 2.24 2.88
N LEU A 77 18.57 2.43 2.59
CA LEU A 77 17.79 1.55 1.72
C LEU A 77 17.60 2.25 0.37
N THR A 78 17.55 1.49 -0.71
CA THR A 78 17.31 2.01 -2.07
C THR A 78 15.85 1.77 -2.47
N PRO A 79 14.94 2.74 -2.29
CA PRO A 79 13.56 2.59 -2.71
C PRO A 79 13.43 2.72 -4.24
N VAL A 80 12.74 1.77 -4.87
CA VAL A 80 12.52 1.79 -6.35
C VAL A 80 11.08 2.07 -6.75
N GLY A 81 10.14 1.95 -5.81
CA GLY A 81 8.75 2.08 -6.15
C GLY A 81 7.77 1.94 -5.01
N PHE A 82 6.52 2.26 -5.33
CA PHE A 82 5.38 2.18 -4.44
C PHE A 82 4.34 1.18 -4.90
N ILE A 83 3.70 0.55 -3.93
CA ILE A 83 2.42 -0.15 -4.10
C ILE A 83 1.37 0.67 -3.35
N GLY A 84 0.28 1.04 -4.00
CA GLY A 84 -0.79 1.81 -3.38
C GLY A 84 -2.17 1.36 -3.82
N ASP A 85 -3.18 1.78 -3.08
CA ASP A 85 -4.57 1.53 -3.43
C ASP A 85 -4.98 2.26 -4.72
N ASN A 86 -6.08 1.83 -5.34
CA ASN A 86 -6.67 2.48 -6.51
C ASN A 86 -7.42 3.78 -6.21
N LEU A 87 -6.97 4.54 -5.22
CA LEU A 87 -7.56 5.84 -4.88
C LEU A 87 -7.09 6.90 -5.88
N ARG A 88 -8.04 7.56 -6.55
CA ARG A 88 -7.73 8.59 -7.57
C ARG A 88 -6.77 9.68 -7.08
N VAL A 89 -6.96 10.12 -5.83
CA VAL A 89 -6.12 11.16 -5.19
C VAL A 89 -4.70 10.67 -4.88
N GLN A 90 -4.53 9.38 -4.59
CA GLN A 90 -3.23 8.76 -4.34
C GLN A 90 -2.47 8.61 -5.67
N TRP A 91 -3.14 8.12 -6.71
CA TRP A 91 -2.54 7.95 -8.04
C TRP A 91 -2.13 9.27 -8.68
N SER A 92 -2.95 10.32 -8.56
CA SER A 92 -2.54 11.63 -9.08
C SER A 92 -1.29 12.18 -8.35
N ALA A 93 -1.13 11.87 -7.05
CA ALA A 93 0.09 12.21 -6.32
C ALA A 93 1.29 11.37 -6.78
N PHE A 94 1.11 10.07 -7.02
CA PHE A 94 2.17 9.22 -7.58
C PHE A 94 2.62 9.69 -8.95
N ASP A 95 1.69 10.01 -9.85
CA ASP A 95 2.02 10.50 -11.19
C ASP A 95 2.87 11.77 -11.12
N LYS A 96 2.54 12.69 -10.21
CA LYS A 96 3.28 13.94 -10.04
C LYS A 96 4.68 13.70 -9.48
N GLU A 97 4.81 12.92 -8.41
CA GLU A 97 6.10 12.66 -7.76
C GLU A 97 7.00 11.75 -8.60
N ARG A 98 6.42 10.85 -9.42
CA ARG A 98 7.19 9.96 -10.29
C ARG A 98 8.00 10.73 -11.32
N GLU A 99 7.46 11.82 -11.87
CA GLU A 99 8.17 12.69 -12.82
C GLU A 99 9.44 13.29 -12.21
N GLU A 100 9.42 13.58 -10.90
CA GLU A 100 10.51 14.24 -10.20
C GLU A 100 11.52 13.24 -9.62
N MET A 101 11.04 12.13 -9.03
CA MET A 101 11.85 11.22 -8.25
C MET A 101 12.25 9.93 -8.99
N GLY A 102 11.59 9.60 -10.11
CA GLY A 102 11.95 8.46 -10.95
C GLY A 102 11.72 7.09 -10.31
N PHE A 103 10.48 6.80 -9.89
CA PHE A 103 10.10 5.51 -9.28
C PHE A 103 9.00 4.76 -10.04
N ILE A 104 8.79 3.48 -9.72
CA ILE A 104 7.69 2.67 -10.26
C ILE A 104 6.48 2.74 -9.30
N ALA A 105 5.27 2.95 -9.80
CA ALA A 105 4.04 2.86 -9.01
C ALA A 105 3.20 1.69 -9.51
N ILE A 106 2.73 0.84 -8.60
CA ILE A 106 1.92 -0.35 -8.88
C ILE A 106 0.65 -0.30 -8.01
N SER A 107 -0.47 -0.80 -8.56
CA SER A 107 -1.72 -0.95 -7.84
C SER A 107 -1.69 -2.09 -6.83
N CYS A 108 -2.39 -1.95 -5.69
CA CYS A 108 -2.66 -3.08 -4.83
C CYS A 108 -3.53 -4.09 -5.58
N ASP A 109 -3.02 -5.31 -5.72
CA ASP A 109 -3.79 -6.43 -6.26
C ASP A 109 -5.03 -6.72 -5.41
N CYS A 110 -4.91 -6.54 -4.09
CA CYS A 110 -5.99 -6.71 -3.13
C CYS A 110 -7.21 -5.85 -3.49
N HIS A 111 -6.96 -4.56 -3.74
CA HIS A 111 -7.98 -3.58 -4.04
C HIS A 111 -8.45 -3.74 -5.49
N SER A 112 -7.54 -4.01 -6.42
CA SER A 112 -7.88 -4.29 -7.82
C SER A 112 -8.84 -5.48 -7.95
N LEU A 113 -8.58 -6.57 -7.23
CA LEU A 113 -9.44 -7.74 -7.20
C LEU A 113 -10.80 -7.43 -6.55
N ASN A 114 -10.81 -6.68 -5.43
CA ASN A 114 -12.05 -6.27 -4.79
C ASN A 114 -12.94 -5.46 -5.75
N LEU A 115 -12.35 -4.49 -6.47
CA LEU A 115 -13.06 -3.68 -7.47
C LEU A 115 -13.62 -4.55 -8.59
N ALA A 116 -12.79 -5.42 -9.19
CA ALA A 116 -13.23 -6.32 -10.26
C ALA A 116 -14.40 -7.23 -9.82
N ILE A 117 -14.36 -7.74 -8.59
CA ILE A 117 -15.44 -8.56 -8.03
C ILE A 117 -16.71 -7.73 -7.81
N ASN A 118 -16.60 -6.51 -7.27
CA ASN A 118 -17.73 -5.64 -7.06
C ASN A 118 -18.38 -5.20 -8.39
N ASP A 119 -17.57 -4.88 -9.40
CA ASP A 119 -18.05 -4.57 -10.75
C ASP A 119 -18.80 -5.77 -11.34
N THR A 120 -18.26 -6.98 -11.18
CA THR A 120 -18.94 -8.19 -11.65
C THR A 120 -20.25 -8.43 -10.90
N LYS A 121 -20.30 -8.24 -9.57
CA LYS A 121 -21.52 -8.37 -8.77
C LYS A 121 -22.62 -7.39 -9.23
N GLN A 122 -22.25 -6.15 -9.56
CA GLN A 122 -23.20 -5.12 -10.00
C GLN A 122 -23.74 -5.36 -11.41
N ASN A 123 -22.92 -5.96 -12.29
CA ASN A 123 -23.25 -6.12 -13.71
C ASN A 123 -23.69 -7.55 -14.09
N ASN A 124 -23.61 -8.51 -13.18
CA ASN A 124 -24.03 -9.90 -13.40
C ASN A 124 -24.86 -10.43 -12.21
N GLU A 125 -26.18 -10.45 -12.38
CA GLU A 125 -27.15 -10.88 -11.36
C GLU A 125 -26.91 -12.32 -10.88
N THR A 126 -26.52 -13.23 -11.78
CA THR A 126 -26.22 -14.62 -11.42
C THR A 126 -25.02 -14.69 -10.49
N PHE A 127 -23.97 -13.93 -10.80
CA PHE A 127 -22.79 -13.83 -9.95
C PHE A 127 -23.09 -13.12 -8.63
N GLY A 128 -23.86 -12.02 -8.65
CA GLY A 128 -24.32 -11.33 -7.44
C GLY A 128 -25.07 -12.27 -6.49
N THR A 129 -26.05 -13.01 -7.00
CA THR A 129 -26.81 -14.00 -6.23
C THR A 129 -25.91 -15.12 -5.68
N PHE A 130 -24.94 -15.59 -6.47
CA PHE A 130 -23.95 -16.57 -6.01
C PHE A 130 -23.13 -15.99 -4.85
N CYS A 131 -22.65 -14.76 -4.98
CA CYS A 131 -21.90 -14.08 -3.93
C CYS A 131 -22.73 -13.74 -2.68
N GLU A 132 -24.06 -13.70 -2.73
CA GLU A 132 -24.97 -13.53 -1.57
C GLU A 132 -25.34 -14.85 -0.88
N LYS A 133 -25.11 -15.98 -1.55
CA LYS A 133 -25.34 -17.32 -1.01
C LYS A 133 -24.07 -18.02 -0.50
N ASN A 134 -22.89 -17.53 -0.88
CA ASN A 134 -21.61 -18.11 -0.49
C ASN A 134 -20.83 -17.27 0.52
N LYS A 135 -20.71 -17.81 1.75
CA LYS A 135 -20.03 -17.21 2.92
C LYS A 135 -18.70 -16.55 2.65
N LEU A 136 -17.90 -17.15 1.77
CA LEU A 136 -16.61 -16.63 1.32
C LEU A 136 -16.67 -15.14 0.94
N PHE A 137 -17.73 -14.69 0.26
CA PHE A 137 -17.81 -13.35 -0.32
C PHE A 137 -18.23 -12.22 0.62
N TRP A 138 -18.55 -12.54 1.88
CA TRP A 138 -18.84 -11.55 2.92
C TRP A 138 -18.07 -11.78 4.22
N GLU A 139 -17.48 -12.95 4.43
CA GLU A 139 -16.60 -13.21 5.57
C GLU A 139 -15.21 -12.60 5.40
N TYR A 140 -14.71 -12.49 4.17
CA TYR A 140 -13.34 -12.01 3.90
C TYR A 140 -13.32 -10.54 3.47
N PRO A 141 -12.45 -9.71 4.08
CA PRO A 141 -12.36 -8.26 3.78
C PRO A 141 -12.10 -7.93 2.31
N ILE A 142 -11.41 -8.80 1.58
CA ILE A 142 -11.12 -8.62 0.14
C ILE A 142 -12.38 -8.75 -0.74
N PHE A 143 -13.46 -9.35 -0.24
CA PHE A 143 -14.71 -9.55 -0.98
C PHE A 143 -15.89 -8.75 -0.41
N ALA A 144 -15.76 -8.30 0.84
CA ALA A 144 -16.70 -7.39 1.46
C ALA A 144 -16.57 -6.00 0.83
N SER A 145 -17.69 -5.42 0.40
CA SER A 145 -17.72 -3.99 0.07
C SER A 145 -17.43 -3.22 1.36
N LYS A 146 -16.33 -2.48 1.43
CA LYS A 146 -16.21 -1.43 2.46
C LYS A 146 -17.29 -0.38 2.13
N LYS A 147 -18.40 -0.43 2.86
CA LYS A 147 -19.45 0.60 2.83
C LYS A 147 -18.92 1.92 3.40
#